data_AF-A0AA36JD93-F1
#
_entry.id   AF-A0AA36JD93-F1
#
_cell.length_a   1.000
_cell.length_b   1.000
_cell.length_c   1.000
_cell.angle_alpha   90.00
_cell.angle_beta   90.00
_cell.angle_gamma   90.00
#
_symmetry.space_group_name_H-M   'P 1'
#
loop_
_entity.id
_entity.type
_entity.pdbx_description
1 polymer ?
#
loop_
_entity_poly.entity_id
_entity_poly.type
_entity_poly.pdbx_seq_one_letter_code
_entity_poly.pdbx_strand_id
1 'polypeptide(L)'
;MSLFSIACYLLVDFAAASYKEVRAPPSVLFDDDPCADGSSSIGSFQCGTALLQSSNGRRAPRQVPGKKAALQQTEAAALWAAVSELAELAAYNASLMGELRLMTGHAAKQMEAKAPHLQRQRDQRLKLLQEHLESFALCDNDLRSRQEAAQRLNATYVEWSLVHKECERQERELKADLSKCLSPARGPQQKCEEEERRLHRKLAECSSLAQVMQSTRCSRASQVAGICDMYKVCRSGMSMAYAKAQKAAQAHHDAQKADWLGLQAVQCLQGVLSEGVNSSQLALELENCRKAPGPPSQDPPPALECVEMEDSPCVEETGMGHPRPDGVDADLAKEAAGGVSLMQEGIEMDVVLPHTMQQAFFGPLATPVCLMVTEFTVLMLIVRCLLTLREKREVDAPKSVDAWCVNSQEGADSPANGWLCAELMVPRRSRCAISVPRMCQQSGWSALVTDKMGQTLFRASTAQVDDELQLSLSRLDGSVLALCHMQQEKETGRHCCHIFQGGISLFASMAWEDAQASWFSRASAEEGAFVVRSETSQTLMRVSASNGTPLVLRDGLGRPVAEVQRSEHPATLRIEVNSESSTDLGLVTAAALFVDSLQSASL
;
A
#
# COMPACT_ATOMS: atom_id res chain seq x y z
N MET A 1 -10.73 42.27 57.63
CA MET A 1 -10.04 41.10 57.06
C MET A 1 -8.74 41.60 56.47
N SER A 2 -7.60 41.09 56.92
CA SER A 2 -6.29 41.54 56.42
C SER A 2 -6.09 41.07 54.97
N LEU A 3 -5.35 41.84 54.16
CA LEU A 3 -4.91 41.44 52.81
C LEU A 3 -4.31 40.03 52.78
N PHE A 4 -3.68 39.63 53.90
CA PHE A 4 -3.15 38.29 54.15
C PHE A 4 -4.22 37.19 54.10
N SER A 5 -5.41 37.39 54.71
CA SER A 5 -6.51 36.42 54.62
C SER A 5 -7.04 36.29 53.19
N ILE A 6 -6.99 37.34 52.38
CA ILE A 6 -7.46 37.33 50.98
C ILE A 6 -6.46 36.57 50.10
N ALA A 7 -5.17 36.81 50.27
CA ALA A 7 -4.11 36.08 49.56
C ALA A 7 -4.11 34.58 49.89
N CYS A 8 -4.28 34.21 51.17
CA CYS A 8 -4.42 32.81 51.58
C CYS A 8 -5.69 32.15 51.02
N TYR A 9 -6.82 32.87 50.96
CA TYR A 9 -8.05 32.33 50.36
C TYR A 9 -7.90 32.07 48.86
N LEU A 10 -7.29 33.00 48.11
CA LEU A 10 -7.08 32.86 46.66
C LEU A 10 -6.13 31.70 46.32
N LEU A 11 -5.11 31.45 47.15
CA LEU A 11 -4.18 30.33 46.99
C LEU A 11 -4.82 28.97 47.33
N VAL A 12 -5.71 28.91 48.32
CA VAL A 12 -6.44 27.69 48.69
C VAL A 12 -7.53 27.34 47.67
N ASP A 13 -8.24 28.34 47.13
CA ASP A 13 -9.24 28.13 46.07
C ASP A 13 -8.59 27.65 44.75
N PHE A 14 -7.39 28.12 44.42
CA PHE A 14 -6.59 27.61 43.30
C PHE A 14 -6.25 26.11 43.46
N ALA A 15 -5.96 25.67 44.70
CA ALA A 15 -5.70 24.26 44.99
C ALA A 15 -6.98 23.39 44.93
N ALA A 16 -8.13 23.94 45.31
CA ALA A 16 -9.41 23.22 45.35
C ALA A 16 -10.08 23.07 43.96
N ALA A 17 -9.91 24.02 43.05
CA ALA A 17 -10.51 23.99 41.71
C ALA A 17 -9.95 22.86 40.81
N SER A 18 -8.80 22.28 41.16
CA SER A 18 -8.13 21.20 40.42
C SER A 18 -8.67 19.79 40.71
N TYR A 19 -9.63 19.61 41.64
CA TYR A 19 -10.08 18.29 42.15
C TYR A 19 -11.53 17.91 41.81
N LYS A 20 -12.02 18.17 40.59
CA LYS A 20 -13.26 17.53 40.10
C LYS A 20 -12.95 16.25 39.32
N GLU A 21 -12.84 15.16 40.07
CA GLU A 21 -12.81 13.79 39.56
C GLU A 21 -14.18 13.40 38.99
N VAL A 22 -14.24 13.05 37.71
CA VAL A 22 -15.46 12.56 37.06
C VAL A 22 -15.56 11.06 37.28
N ARG A 23 -16.49 10.62 38.15
CA ARG A 23 -16.93 9.22 38.22
C ARG A 23 -17.62 8.84 36.91
N ALA A 24 -17.19 7.74 36.30
CA ALA A 24 -17.90 7.09 35.19
C ALA A 24 -19.25 6.55 35.68
N PRO A 25 -20.36 6.71 34.92
CA PRO A 25 -21.59 6.00 35.21
C PRO A 25 -21.46 4.52 34.81
N PRO A 26 -22.11 3.61 35.55
CA PRO A 26 -22.10 2.18 35.25
C PRO A 26 -22.91 1.86 33.99
N SER A 27 -22.49 0.78 33.35
CA SER A 27 -23.13 0.03 32.27
C SER A 27 -24.66 0.12 32.25
N VAL A 28 -25.20 0.62 31.13
CA VAL A 28 -26.61 0.48 30.77
C VAL A 28 -26.77 -0.85 30.04
N LEU A 29 -27.37 -1.82 30.73
CA LEU A 29 -28.02 -2.97 30.12
C LEU A 29 -29.19 -2.47 29.25
N PHE A 30 -29.34 -3.02 28.06
CA PHE A 30 -30.57 -2.87 27.28
C PHE A 30 -31.49 -4.03 27.64
N ASP A 31 -32.62 -3.70 28.28
CA ASP A 31 -33.78 -4.56 28.41
C ASP A 31 -34.53 -4.61 27.06
N ASP A 32 -34.78 -5.84 26.60
CA ASP A 32 -35.75 -6.18 25.57
C ASP A 32 -37.17 -5.96 26.08
N ASP A 33 -38.05 -5.40 25.24
CA ASP A 33 -39.50 -5.62 25.36
C ASP A 33 -40.21 -5.26 24.04
N PRO A 34 -41.41 -5.80 23.78
CA PRO A 34 -41.70 -6.50 22.54
C PRO A 34 -42.74 -5.80 21.66
N CYS A 35 -42.95 -6.43 20.51
CA CYS A 35 -43.94 -6.10 19.48
C CYS A 35 -45.34 -5.78 20.03
N ALA A 36 -45.99 -4.78 19.44
CA ALA A 36 -47.44 -4.62 19.47
C ALA A 36 -47.95 -4.36 18.04
N ASP A 37 -49.01 -5.10 17.72
CA ASP A 37 -49.66 -5.29 16.43
C ASP A 37 -50.39 -4.06 15.86
N GLY A 38 -50.69 -4.10 14.55
CA GLY A 38 -51.54 -3.09 13.91
C GLY A 38 -51.81 -3.25 12.40
N SER A 39 -52.31 -4.42 12.00
CA SER A 39 -53.17 -4.75 10.84
C SER A 39 -53.39 -3.79 9.64
N SER A 40 -53.15 -4.36 8.45
CA SER A 40 -54.01 -4.41 7.23
C SER A 40 -54.32 -3.16 6.38
N SER A 41 -53.89 -3.14 5.12
CA SER A 41 -54.76 -3.45 3.95
C SER A 41 -54.04 -3.31 2.58
N ILE A 42 -54.14 -4.38 1.78
CA ILE A 42 -54.40 -4.48 0.33
C ILE A 42 -53.83 -3.38 -0.61
N GLY A 43 -52.93 -3.77 -1.53
CA GLY A 43 -52.68 -3.00 -2.76
C GLY A 43 -51.42 -3.37 -3.53
N SER A 44 -51.63 -4.05 -4.66
CA SER A 44 -50.69 -4.50 -5.70
C SER A 44 -49.62 -3.49 -6.21
N PHE A 45 -48.47 -4.05 -6.60
CA PHE A 45 -47.60 -3.67 -7.74
C PHE A 45 -47.24 -2.19 -7.97
N GLN A 46 -45.95 -1.83 -7.75
CA GLN A 46 -45.01 -1.41 -8.80
C GLN A 46 -43.67 -0.95 -8.20
N CYS A 47 -42.56 -1.45 -8.78
CA CYS A 47 -41.22 -0.90 -8.60
C CYS A 47 -41.14 0.53 -9.14
N GLY A 48 -40.50 1.43 -8.38
CA GLY A 48 -40.18 2.78 -8.85
C GLY A 48 -39.48 3.61 -7.78
N THR A 49 -38.14 3.62 -7.85
CA THR A 49 -37.22 4.70 -7.44
C THR A 49 -37.82 6.00 -6.92
N ALA A 50 -37.57 6.34 -5.64
CA ALA A 50 -37.13 7.64 -5.13
C ALA A 50 -37.20 7.68 -3.60
N LEU A 51 -36.08 7.90 -2.91
CA LEU A 51 -35.93 8.89 -1.83
C LEU A 51 -34.52 8.82 -1.21
N LEU A 52 -33.70 9.77 -1.66
CA LEU A 52 -32.63 10.38 -0.88
C LEU A 52 -33.25 11.12 0.32
N GLN A 53 -32.42 11.29 1.37
CA GLN A 53 -32.62 12.10 2.58
C GLN A 53 -33.34 11.42 3.75
N SER A 54 -32.55 10.89 4.70
CA SER A 54 -32.65 11.23 6.13
C SER A 54 -31.77 10.30 6.96
N SER A 55 -30.66 10.82 7.48
CA SER A 55 -30.17 10.39 8.80
C SER A 55 -29.45 11.54 9.47
N ASN A 56 -30.21 12.25 10.29
CA ASN A 56 -29.79 13.33 11.15
C ASN A 56 -28.60 12.93 12.04
N GLY A 57 -27.59 13.79 12.04
CA GLY A 57 -26.49 13.74 12.98
C GLY A 57 -26.95 13.90 14.44
N ARG A 58 -26.51 12.98 15.29
CA ARG A 58 -26.33 13.24 16.71
C ARG A 58 -24.94 13.85 16.92
N ARG A 59 -24.88 15.18 16.96
CA ARG A 59 -23.69 15.90 17.46
C ARG A 59 -23.51 15.58 18.94
N ALA A 60 -22.41 14.93 19.29
CA ALA A 60 -21.89 14.98 20.65
C ALA A 60 -21.65 16.45 21.05
N PRO A 61 -21.86 16.84 22.32
CA PRO A 61 -21.65 18.22 22.77
C PRO A 61 -20.18 18.60 22.56
N ARG A 62 -19.95 19.50 21.61
CA ARG A 62 -18.64 20.13 21.36
C ARG A 62 -18.30 20.97 22.59
N GLN A 63 -17.56 20.42 23.55
CA GLN A 63 -16.98 21.23 24.62
C GLN A 63 -16.03 22.22 23.97
N VAL A 64 -16.32 23.52 24.06
CA VAL A 64 -15.48 24.59 23.51
C VAL A 64 -14.24 24.69 24.40
N PRO A 65 -13.05 24.27 23.95
CA PRO A 65 -11.85 24.20 24.80
C PRO A 65 -11.36 25.58 25.25
N GLY A 66 -11.75 26.65 24.56
CA GLY A 66 -11.25 28.02 24.83
C GLY A 66 -11.67 28.62 26.18
N LYS A 67 -12.81 28.23 26.76
CA LYS A 67 -13.28 28.85 28.02
C LYS A 67 -12.47 28.41 29.24
N LYS A 68 -11.98 27.16 29.27
CA LYS A 68 -11.17 26.66 30.39
C LYS A 68 -9.76 27.23 30.36
N ALA A 69 -9.15 27.32 29.18
CA ALA A 69 -7.80 27.88 29.04
C ALA A 69 -7.74 29.38 29.43
N ALA A 70 -8.77 30.15 29.07
CA ALA A 70 -8.87 31.55 29.49
C ALA A 70 -9.01 31.70 31.01
N LEU A 71 -9.81 30.84 31.65
CA LEU A 71 -9.97 30.82 33.11
C LEU A 71 -8.64 30.48 33.82
N GLN A 72 -7.95 29.45 33.35
CA GLN A 72 -6.66 29.05 33.92
C GLN A 72 -5.57 30.11 33.74
N GLN A 73 -5.57 30.85 32.62
CA GLN A 73 -4.67 31.99 32.44
C GLN A 73 -4.97 33.14 33.41
N THR A 74 -6.25 33.44 33.66
CA THR A 74 -6.61 34.46 34.65
C THR A 74 -6.23 34.05 36.07
N GLU A 75 -6.38 32.78 36.41
CA GLU A 75 -5.98 32.24 37.72
C GLU A 75 -4.46 32.28 37.92
N ALA A 76 -3.67 31.90 36.91
CA ALA A 76 -2.21 31.98 36.99
C ALA A 76 -1.70 33.43 37.04
N ALA A 77 -2.33 34.36 36.32
CA ALA A 77 -1.99 35.78 36.40
C ALA A 77 -2.33 36.36 37.79
N ALA A 78 -3.45 35.97 38.38
CA ALA A 78 -3.84 36.37 39.73
C ALA A 78 -2.89 35.78 40.78
N LEU A 79 -2.49 34.53 40.64
CA LEU A 79 -1.49 33.87 41.51
C LEU A 79 -0.16 34.64 41.47
N TRP A 80 0.32 34.98 40.27
CA TRP A 80 1.55 35.75 40.10
C TRP A 80 1.45 37.14 40.73
N ALA A 81 0.35 37.86 40.53
CA ALA A 81 0.14 39.16 41.16
C ALA A 81 0.15 39.07 42.68
N ALA A 82 -0.52 38.06 43.26
CA ALA A 82 -0.56 37.84 44.70
C ALA A 82 0.83 37.50 45.27
N VAL A 83 1.63 36.70 44.55
CA VAL A 83 2.99 36.35 44.94
C VAL A 83 3.93 37.56 44.88
N SER A 84 3.81 38.41 43.84
CA SER A 84 4.58 39.65 43.74
C SER A 84 4.24 40.63 44.87
N GLU A 85 2.96 40.82 45.19
CA GLU A 85 2.52 41.69 46.28
C GLU A 85 2.99 41.17 47.66
N LEU A 86 2.92 39.85 47.88
CA LEU A 86 3.45 39.22 49.09
C LEU A 86 4.97 39.37 49.19
N ALA A 87 5.71 39.28 48.08
CA ALA A 87 7.16 39.47 48.06
C ALA A 87 7.54 40.92 48.42
N GLU A 88 6.81 41.91 47.90
CA GLU A 88 6.99 43.32 48.25
C GLU A 88 6.68 43.59 49.74
N LEU A 89 5.63 42.97 50.29
CA LEU A 89 5.30 43.11 51.71
C LEU A 89 6.30 42.41 52.63
N ALA A 90 6.78 41.23 52.23
CA ALA A 90 7.77 40.45 52.97
C ALA A 90 9.14 41.15 53.01
N ALA A 91 9.45 42.00 52.03
CA ALA A 91 10.64 42.85 52.02
C ALA A 91 10.74 43.76 53.26
N TYR A 92 9.60 44.13 53.86
CA TYR A 92 9.52 45.05 55.00
C TYR A 92 9.31 44.35 56.36
N ASN A 93 9.02 43.04 56.39
CA ASN A 93 8.74 42.33 57.64
C ASN A 93 9.32 40.90 57.65
N ALA A 94 10.34 40.69 58.48
CA ALA A 94 11.04 39.41 58.63
C ALA A 94 10.11 38.25 59.07
N SER A 95 9.01 38.53 59.78
CA SER A 95 8.04 37.49 60.16
C SER A 95 7.26 36.93 58.97
N LEU A 96 6.96 37.78 57.96
CA LEU A 96 6.26 37.35 56.75
C LEU A 96 7.14 36.48 55.84
N MET A 97 8.46 36.65 55.89
CA MET A 97 9.40 35.81 55.13
C MET A 97 9.36 34.34 55.56
N GLY A 98 9.10 34.06 56.84
CA GLY A 98 8.96 32.69 57.34
C GLY A 98 7.73 31.99 56.78
N GLU A 99 6.58 32.66 56.77
CA GLU A 99 5.33 32.14 56.20
C GLU A 99 5.40 32.03 54.68
N LEU A 100 6.03 32.99 54.01
CA LEU A 100 6.26 32.95 52.56
C LEU A 100 7.08 31.70 52.17
N ARG A 101 8.15 31.38 52.92
CA ARG A 101 8.95 30.16 52.70
C ARG A 101 8.15 28.87 52.89
N LEU A 102 7.24 28.84 53.87
CA LEU A 102 6.36 27.69 54.09
C LEU A 102 5.36 27.51 52.93
N MET A 103 4.73 28.61 52.48
CA MET A 103 3.79 28.57 51.35
C MET A 103 4.48 28.21 50.04
N THR A 104 5.64 28.81 49.74
CA THR A 104 6.42 28.46 48.53
C THR A 104 6.92 27.03 48.59
N GLY A 105 7.29 26.51 49.77
CA GLY A 105 7.64 25.11 49.97
C GLY A 105 6.50 24.13 49.68
N HIS A 106 5.26 24.44 50.07
CA HIS A 106 4.09 23.61 49.75
C HIS A 106 3.72 23.67 48.27
N ALA A 107 3.72 24.86 47.67
CA ALA A 107 3.50 25.04 46.24
C ALA A 107 4.57 24.31 45.42
N ALA A 108 5.84 24.35 45.87
CA ALA A 108 6.93 23.63 45.23
C ALA A 108 6.72 22.13 45.22
N LYS A 109 6.37 21.52 46.36
CA LYS A 109 6.10 20.08 46.41
C LYS A 109 4.95 19.66 45.49
N GLN A 110 3.89 20.48 45.39
CA GLN A 110 2.77 20.19 44.49
C GLN A 110 3.17 20.32 43.01
N MET A 111 3.93 21.36 42.66
CA MET A 111 4.36 21.60 41.29
C MET A 111 5.47 20.62 40.86
N GLU A 112 6.39 20.26 41.75
CA GLU A 112 7.39 19.20 41.54
C GLU A 112 6.73 17.84 41.24
N ALA A 113 5.60 17.52 41.89
CA ALA A 113 4.86 16.29 41.59
C ALA A 113 4.24 16.31 40.18
N LYS A 114 3.84 17.48 39.67
CA LYS A 114 3.27 17.65 38.31
C LYS A 114 4.34 17.83 37.23
N ALA A 115 5.51 18.35 37.58
CA ALA A 115 6.63 18.62 36.68
C ALA A 115 7.00 17.44 35.75
N PRO A 116 7.20 16.20 36.23
CA PRO A 116 7.60 15.09 35.35
C PRO A 116 6.49 14.70 34.36
N HIS A 117 5.23 14.98 34.68
CA HIS A 117 4.11 14.74 33.77
C HIS A 117 4.04 15.81 32.68
N LEU A 118 4.13 17.09 33.06
CA LEU A 118 4.18 18.21 32.09
C LEU A 118 5.37 18.05 31.15
N GLN A 119 6.55 17.73 31.69
CA GLN A 119 7.76 17.49 30.91
C GLN A 119 7.59 16.33 29.94
N ARG A 120 7.08 15.17 30.38
CA ARG A 120 6.80 14.03 29.50
C ARG A 120 5.85 14.39 28.36
N GLN A 121 4.78 15.15 28.64
CA GLN A 121 3.85 15.57 27.61
C GLN A 121 4.46 16.55 26.61
N ARG A 122 5.32 17.47 27.07
CA ARG A 122 6.10 18.37 26.20
C ARG A 122 7.04 17.55 25.31
N ASP A 123 7.78 16.63 25.88
CA ASP A 123 8.78 15.82 25.17
C ASP A 123 8.12 14.90 24.14
N GLN A 124 6.99 14.27 24.47
CA GLN A 124 6.20 13.46 23.52
C GLN A 124 5.75 14.28 22.30
N ARG A 125 5.37 15.54 22.50
CA ARG A 125 4.91 16.42 21.41
C ARG A 125 6.05 16.93 20.56
N LEU A 126 7.18 17.29 21.19
CA LEU A 126 8.40 17.65 20.47
C LEU A 126 8.89 16.46 19.64
N LYS A 127 8.84 15.25 20.19
CA LYS A 127 9.14 14.01 19.46
C LYS A 127 8.22 13.84 18.24
N LEU A 128 6.92 14.01 18.40
CA LEU A 128 5.97 13.90 17.27
C LEU A 128 6.20 14.97 16.19
N LEU A 129 6.54 16.20 16.59
CA LEU A 129 6.95 17.24 15.63
C LEU A 129 8.24 16.86 14.90
N GLN A 130 9.21 16.30 15.61
CA GLN A 130 10.46 15.84 15.04
C GLN A 130 10.24 14.67 14.05
N GLU A 131 9.39 13.70 14.39
CA GLU A 131 9.00 12.61 13.49
C GLU A 131 8.37 13.14 12.19
N HIS A 132 7.54 14.17 12.27
CA HIS A 132 7.00 14.84 11.08
C HIS A 132 8.07 15.59 10.28
N LEU A 133 9.08 16.20 10.93
CA LEU A 133 10.20 16.83 10.25
C LEU A 133 11.07 15.80 9.51
N GLU A 134 11.35 14.66 10.15
CA GLU A 134 12.07 13.53 9.54
C GLU A 134 11.30 12.96 8.34
N SER A 135 9.97 13.00 8.36
CA SER A 135 9.14 12.57 7.24
C SER A 135 9.29 13.43 5.99
N PHE A 136 9.66 14.72 6.10
CA PHE A 136 10.01 15.52 4.91
C PHE A 136 11.27 15.01 4.23
N ALA A 137 12.27 14.57 5.01
CA ALA A 137 13.51 14.03 4.48
C ALA A 137 13.25 12.74 3.68
N LEU A 138 12.21 11.98 4.00
CA LEU A 138 11.80 10.82 3.20
C LEU A 138 11.30 11.22 1.81
N CYS A 139 10.43 12.24 1.70
CA CYS A 139 9.99 12.77 0.40
C CYS A 139 11.18 13.29 -0.43
N ASP A 140 12.10 14.01 0.22
CA ASP A 140 13.29 14.58 -0.43
C ASP A 140 14.26 13.49 -0.90
N ASN A 141 14.47 12.45 -0.10
CA ASN A 141 15.34 11.33 -0.47
C ASN A 141 14.74 10.48 -1.61
N ASP A 142 13.42 10.26 -1.63
CA ASP A 142 12.74 9.59 -2.74
C ASP A 142 12.90 10.38 -4.04
N LEU A 143 12.69 11.71 -4.00
CA LEU A 143 12.91 12.59 -5.15
C LEU A 143 14.35 12.46 -5.69
N ARG A 144 15.36 12.55 -4.83
CA ARG A 144 16.77 12.42 -5.23
C ARG A 144 17.07 11.04 -5.81
N SER A 145 16.58 9.98 -5.17
CA SER A 145 16.80 8.60 -5.63
C SER A 145 16.24 8.37 -7.03
N ARG A 146 15.02 8.87 -7.31
CA ARG A 146 14.39 8.79 -8.63
C ARG A 146 15.12 9.64 -9.67
N GLN A 147 15.57 10.85 -9.31
CA GLN A 147 16.39 11.69 -10.18
C GLN A 147 17.73 11.02 -10.54
N GLU A 148 18.42 10.42 -9.57
CA GLU A 148 19.65 9.67 -9.80
C GLU A 148 19.42 8.42 -10.67
N ALA A 149 18.31 7.72 -10.50
CA ALA A 149 17.93 6.60 -11.35
C ALA A 149 17.68 7.05 -12.80
N ALA A 150 16.93 8.14 -12.98
CA ALA A 150 16.68 8.73 -14.30
C ALA A 150 17.99 9.21 -14.98
N GLN A 151 18.91 9.82 -14.22
CA GLN A 151 20.22 10.24 -14.72
C GLN A 151 21.07 9.03 -15.16
N ARG A 152 21.07 7.94 -14.40
CA ARG A 152 21.75 6.69 -14.78
C ARG A 152 21.19 6.12 -16.08
N LEU A 153 19.86 6.01 -16.20
CA LEU A 153 19.22 5.55 -17.44
C LEU A 153 19.54 6.47 -18.63
N ASN A 154 19.62 7.78 -18.41
CA ASN A 154 20.00 8.72 -19.46
C ASN A 154 21.46 8.53 -19.91
N ALA A 155 22.39 8.33 -18.96
CA ALA A 155 23.79 8.05 -19.29
C ALA A 155 23.92 6.75 -20.11
N THR A 156 23.24 5.69 -19.69
CA THR A 156 23.17 4.42 -20.43
C THR A 156 22.57 4.60 -21.82
N TYR A 157 21.50 5.39 -21.97
CA TYR A 157 20.92 5.69 -23.28
C TYR A 157 21.90 6.41 -24.20
N VAL A 158 22.65 7.40 -23.69
CA VAL A 158 23.65 8.14 -24.48
C VAL A 158 24.76 7.19 -24.95
N GLU A 159 25.25 6.31 -24.08
CA GLU A 159 26.25 5.30 -24.43
C GLU A 159 25.77 4.38 -25.54
N TRP A 160 24.59 3.77 -25.38
CA TRP A 160 24.00 2.89 -26.41
C TRP A 160 23.73 3.65 -27.72
N SER A 161 23.38 4.93 -27.67
CA SER A 161 23.16 5.74 -28.87
C SER A 161 24.42 5.90 -29.73
N LEU A 162 25.59 5.96 -29.11
CA LEU A 162 26.87 6.02 -29.83
C LEU A 162 27.18 4.69 -30.50
N VAL A 163 26.96 3.58 -29.80
CA VAL A 163 27.14 2.22 -30.32
C VAL A 163 26.18 1.96 -31.49
N HIS A 164 24.92 2.37 -31.38
CA HIS A 164 23.92 2.24 -32.44
C HIS A 164 24.31 3.04 -33.68
N LYS A 165 24.73 4.30 -33.54
CA LYS A 165 25.19 5.14 -34.67
C LYS A 165 26.39 4.52 -35.40
N GLU A 166 27.30 3.92 -34.67
CA GLU A 166 28.45 3.20 -35.24
C GLU A 166 28.00 1.93 -35.97
N CYS A 167 27.03 1.20 -35.41
CA CYS A 167 26.39 0.06 -36.07
C CYS A 167 25.76 0.47 -37.41
N GLU A 168 24.97 1.55 -37.43
CA GLU A 168 24.35 2.10 -38.65
C GLU A 168 25.37 2.58 -39.68
N ARG A 169 26.54 3.06 -39.24
CA ARG A 169 27.64 3.42 -40.16
C ARG A 169 28.19 2.17 -40.85
N GLN A 170 28.47 1.12 -40.07
CA GLN A 170 28.97 -0.17 -40.59
C GLN A 170 27.94 -0.84 -41.51
N GLU A 171 26.65 -0.77 -41.16
CA GLU A 171 25.56 -1.24 -42.01
C GLU A 171 25.55 -0.54 -43.37
N ARG A 172 25.71 0.80 -43.39
CA ARG A 172 25.79 1.59 -44.63
C ARG A 172 27.01 1.24 -45.47
N GLU A 173 28.16 0.99 -44.84
CA GLU A 173 29.37 0.55 -45.52
C GLU A 173 29.19 -0.83 -46.17
N LEU A 174 28.63 -1.81 -45.45
CA LEU A 174 28.30 -3.14 -45.99
C LEU A 174 27.28 -3.06 -47.12
N LYS A 175 26.25 -2.21 -47.01
CA LYS A 175 25.30 -1.95 -48.11
C LYS A 175 26.00 -1.40 -49.35
N ALA A 176 26.92 -0.45 -49.18
CA ALA A 176 27.69 0.10 -50.29
C ALA A 176 28.58 -0.97 -50.95
N ASP A 177 29.22 -1.84 -50.17
CA ASP A 177 30.06 -2.91 -50.70
C ASP A 177 29.25 -4.02 -51.40
N LEU A 178 28.09 -4.38 -50.85
CA LEU A 178 27.14 -5.29 -51.51
C LEU A 178 26.66 -4.72 -52.85
N SER A 179 26.36 -3.42 -52.91
CA SER A 179 25.94 -2.76 -54.16
C SER A 179 27.02 -2.78 -55.25
N LYS A 180 28.31 -2.70 -54.87
CA LYS A 180 29.43 -2.85 -55.81
C LYS A 180 29.51 -4.29 -56.33
N CYS A 181 29.29 -5.27 -55.46
CA CYS A 181 29.32 -6.70 -55.81
C CYS A 181 28.21 -7.10 -56.78
N LEU A 182 27.01 -6.51 -56.63
CA LEU A 182 25.86 -6.77 -57.52
C LEU A 182 25.98 -6.12 -58.90
N SER A 183 27.02 -5.31 -59.14
CA SER A 183 27.24 -4.73 -60.46
C SER A 183 27.61 -5.81 -61.49
N PRO A 184 27.00 -5.83 -62.69
CA PRO A 184 27.06 -6.95 -63.65
C PRO A 184 28.45 -7.24 -64.23
N ALA A 185 29.49 -6.53 -63.81
CA ALA A 185 30.79 -6.53 -64.45
C ALA A 185 31.89 -7.30 -63.70
N ARG A 186 31.79 -7.63 -62.40
CA ARG A 186 32.95 -8.18 -61.66
C ARG A 186 32.57 -8.77 -60.29
N GLY A 187 32.47 -10.09 -60.21
CA GLY A 187 32.52 -10.81 -58.93
C GLY A 187 32.12 -12.29 -59.03
N PRO A 188 32.84 -13.21 -58.37
CA PRO A 188 32.33 -14.57 -58.17
C PRO A 188 31.11 -14.51 -57.24
N GLN A 189 30.01 -15.15 -57.65
CA GLN A 189 28.70 -15.14 -56.97
C GLN A 189 28.80 -15.46 -55.46
N GLN A 190 29.68 -16.38 -55.08
CA GLN A 190 29.95 -16.74 -53.69
C GLN A 190 30.41 -15.57 -52.80
N LYS A 191 31.18 -14.61 -53.33
CA LYS A 191 31.60 -13.44 -52.53
C LYS A 191 30.44 -12.49 -52.24
N CYS A 192 29.51 -12.38 -53.18
CA CYS A 192 28.32 -11.53 -53.00
C CYS A 192 27.40 -12.11 -51.91
N GLU A 193 27.20 -13.44 -51.93
CA GLU A 193 26.42 -14.15 -50.92
C GLU A 193 27.04 -14.02 -49.52
N GLU A 194 28.37 -14.01 -49.39
CA GLU A 194 29.02 -13.82 -48.09
C GLU A 194 28.77 -12.40 -47.54
N GLU A 195 28.91 -11.37 -48.37
CA GLU A 195 28.64 -9.98 -47.98
C GLU A 195 27.16 -9.75 -47.64
N GLU A 196 26.24 -10.41 -48.35
CA GLU A 196 24.81 -10.39 -48.02
C GLU A 196 24.55 -11.01 -46.62
N ARG A 197 25.15 -12.16 -46.31
CA ARG A 197 25.05 -12.76 -44.96
C ARG A 197 25.68 -11.87 -43.88
N ARG A 198 26.78 -11.16 -44.18
CA ARG A 198 27.39 -10.19 -43.26
C ARG A 198 26.45 -9.01 -43.01
N LEU A 199 25.86 -8.46 -44.07
CA LEU A 199 24.88 -7.38 -43.96
C LEU A 199 23.65 -7.81 -43.13
N HIS A 200 23.10 -9.00 -43.37
CA HIS A 200 21.96 -9.50 -42.58
C HIS A 200 22.28 -9.65 -41.09
N ARG A 201 23.46 -10.17 -40.74
CA ARG A 201 23.90 -10.23 -39.34
C ARG A 201 24.01 -8.84 -38.74
N LYS A 202 24.58 -7.89 -39.48
CA LYS A 202 24.72 -6.50 -39.03
C LYS A 202 23.38 -5.81 -38.82
N LEU A 203 22.43 -6.01 -39.73
CA LEU A 203 21.06 -5.50 -39.58
C LEU A 203 20.38 -6.04 -38.32
N ALA A 204 20.52 -7.34 -38.04
CA ALA A 204 19.99 -7.95 -36.82
C ALA A 204 20.66 -7.38 -35.55
N GLU A 205 21.99 -7.19 -35.57
CA GLU A 205 22.72 -6.51 -34.48
C GLU A 205 22.20 -5.09 -34.24
N CYS A 206 22.09 -4.26 -35.29
CA CYS A 206 21.62 -2.88 -35.14
C CYS A 206 20.15 -2.82 -34.67
N SER A 207 19.29 -3.71 -35.17
CA SER A 207 17.90 -3.83 -34.72
C SER A 207 17.80 -4.20 -33.23
N SER A 208 18.63 -5.12 -32.75
CA SER A 208 18.68 -5.48 -31.32
C SER A 208 19.12 -4.30 -30.44
N LEU A 209 20.10 -3.51 -30.90
CA LEU A 209 20.55 -2.29 -30.21
C LEU A 209 19.45 -1.22 -30.18
N ALA A 210 18.72 -1.04 -31.29
CA ALA A 210 17.59 -0.13 -31.35
C ALA A 210 16.50 -0.49 -30.32
N GLN A 211 16.20 -1.78 -30.17
CA GLN A 211 15.24 -2.27 -29.17
C GLN A 211 15.71 -2.01 -27.74
N VAL A 212 17.00 -2.24 -27.44
CA VAL A 212 17.59 -1.92 -26.12
C VAL A 212 17.46 -0.42 -25.82
N MET A 213 17.80 0.43 -26.80
CA MET A 213 17.65 1.89 -26.66
C MET A 213 16.21 2.31 -26.43
N GLN A 214 15.26 1.72 -27.16
CA GLN A 214 13.84 2.01 -26.99
C GLN A 214 13.35 1.61 -25.60
N SER A 215 13.72 0.42 -25.11
CA SER A 215 13.35 -0.01 -23.76
C SER A 215 13.97 0.87 -22.67
N THR A 216 15.21 1.35 -22.88
CA THR A 216 15.91 2.25 -21.95
C THR A 216 15.24 3.62 -21.92
N ARG A 217 14.83 4.13 -23.09
CA ARG A 217 14.06 5.37 -23.22
C ARG A 217 12.70 5.26 -22.53
N CYS A 218 11.98 4.15 -22.72
CA CYS A 218 10.72 3.87 -22.03
C CYS A 218 10.89 3.78 -20.51
N SER A 219 11.91 3.07 -20.05
CA SER A 219 12.24 2.98 -18.63
C SER A 219 12.53 4.37 -18.06
N ARG A 220 13.34 5.18 -18.76
CA ARG A 220 13.62 6.56 -18.33
C ARG A 220 12.34 7.40 -18.26
N ALA A 221 11.51 7.39 -19.30
CA ALA A 221 10.27 8.17 -19.31
C ALA A 221 9.34 7.75 -18.17
N SER A 222 9.20 6.44 -17.91
CA SER A 222 8.39 5.95 -16.79
C SER A 222 8.95 6.36 -15.42
N GLN A 223 10.27 6.47 -15.30
CA GLN A 223 10.90 6.94 -14.05
C GLN A 223 10.67 8.43 -13.86
N VAL A 224 10.78 9.24 -14.93
CA VAL A 224 10.68 10.71 -14.91
C VAL A 224 9.24 11.21 -14.79
N ALA A 225 8.32 10.55 -15.49
CA ALA A 225 6.92 10.96 -15.56
C ALA A 225 6.30 10.97 -14.16
N GLY A 226 5.74 12.12 -13.79
CA GLY A 226 5.04 12.28 -12.51
C GLY A 226 5.91 12.32 -11.26
N ILE A 227 7.25 12.28 -11.34
CA ILE A 227 8.11 12.41 -10.13
C ILE A 227 7.77 13.70 -9.37
N CYS A 228 7.71 14.83 -10.09
CA CYS A 228 7.49 16.12 -9.44
C CYS A 228 6.09 16.21 -8.82
N ASP A 229 5.08 15.58 -9.42
CA ASP A 229 3.73 15.58 -8.88
C ASP A 229 3.62 14.64 -7.66
N MET A 230 4.24 13.45 -7.72
CA MET A 230 4.39 12.58 -6.56
C MET A 230 5.09 13.29 -5.40
N TYR A 231 6.17 14.03 -5.68
CA TYR A 231 6.89 14.81 -4.67
C TYR A 231 6.01 15.93 -4.09
N LYS A 232 5.31 16.71 -4.93
CA LYS A 232 4.37 17.76 -4.49
C LYS A 232 3.27 17.17 -3.60
N VAL A 233 2.70 16.02 -3.95
CA VAL A 233 1.69 15.31 -3.14
C VAL A 233 2.27 14.83 -1.81
N CYS A 234 3.44 14.17 -1.82
CA CYS A 234 4.13 13.73 -0.60
C CYS A 234 4.38 14.90 0.35
N ARG A 235 4.98 15.97 -0.17
CA ARG A 235 5.38 17.12 0.64
C ARG A 235 4.18 17.94 1.13
N SER A 236 3.14 18.11 0.32
CA SER A 236 1.91 18.79 0.75
C SER A 236 1.19 18.00 1.84
N GLY A 237 1.12 16.67 1.73
CA GLY A 237 0.60 15.79 2.78
C GLY A 237 1.37 15.94 4.10
N MET A 238 2.71 15.92 4.04
CA MET A 238 3.56 16.13 5.22
C MET A 238 3.43 17.55 5.79
N SER A 239 3.31 18.57 4.95
CA SER A 239 3.07 19.95 5.38
C SER A 239 1.75 20.10 6.13
N MET A 240 0.67 19.48 5.65
CA MET A 240 -0.62 19.49 6.35
C MET A 240 -0.55 18.74 7.70
N ALA A 241 0.11 17.59 7.74
CA ALA A 241 0.31 16.82 8.96
C ALA A 241 1.12 17.61 9.99
N TYR A 242 2.24 18.20 9.58
CA TYR A 242 3.08 19.05 10.41
C TYR A 242 2.33 20.28 10.93
N ALA A 243 1.62 21.01 10.07
CA ALA A 243 0.85 22.19 10.48
C ALA A 243 -0.26 21.84 11.49
N LYS A 244 -0.90 20.66 11.32
CA LYS A 244 -1.88 20.16 12.27
C LYS A 244 -1.24 19.78 13.61
N ALA A 245 -0.12 19.07 13.59
CA ALA A 245 0.66 18.73 14.78
C ALA A 245 1.16 19.98 15.52
N GLN A 246 1.66 20.98 14.78
CA GLN A 246 2.12 22.25 15.32
C GLN A 246 0.99 23.02 16.00
N LYS A 247 -0.18 23.13 15.34
CA LYS A 247 -1.37 23.75 15.97
C LYS A 247 -1.82 22.99 17.22
N ALA A 248 -1.77 21.66 17.21
CA ALA A 248 -2.12 20.85 18.37
C ALA A 248 -1.10 21.01 19.51
N ALA A 249 0.19 21.11 19.19
CA ALA A 249 1.27 21.40 20.12
C ALA A 249 1.10 22.78 20.75
N GLN A 250 0.82 23.81 19.93
CA GLN A 250 0.60 25.18 20.39
C GLN A 250 -0.65 25.30 21.26
N ALA A 251 -1.78 24.73 20.84
CA ALA A 251 -3.02 24.76 21.63
C ALA A 251 -2.85 24.13 23.02
N HIS A 252 -2.03 23.08 23.13
CA HIS A 252 -1.74 22.47 24.42
C HIS A 252 -0.70 23.22 25.22
N HIS A 253 0.33 23.76 24.57
CA HIS A 253 1.25 24.67 25.21
C HIS A 253 0.48 25.84 25.84
N ASP A 254 -0.47 26.42 25.11
CA ASP A 254 -1.32 27.52 25.62
C ASP A 254 -2.23 27.08 26.77
N ALA A 255 -2.76 25.85 26.71
CA ALA A 255 -3.56 25.26 27.79
C ALA A 255 -2.71 24.99 29.05
N GLN A 256 -1.45 24.61 28.89
CA GLN A 256 -0.52 24.33 30.00
C GLN A 256 0.36 25.51 30.38
N LYS A 257 0.23 26.64 29.69
CA LYS A 257 1.09 27.81 29.88
C LYS A 257 1.04 28.29 31.33
N ALA A 258 -0.16 28.28 31.92
CA ALA A 258 -0.38 28.60 33.32
C ALA A 258 0.42 27.66 34.25
N ASP A 259 0.33 26.35 34.05
CA ASP A 259 1.01 25.35 34.87
C ASP A 259 2.54 25.45 34.74
N TRP A 260 3.05 25.66 33.52
CA TRP A 260 4.48 25.83 33.26
C TRP A 260 5.04 27.12 33.88
N LEU A 261 4.31 28.23 33.72
CA LEU A 261 4.69 29.50 34.36
C LEU A 261 4.65 29.38 35.88
N GLY A 262 3.68 28.66 36.44
CA GLY A 262 3.62 28.36 37.87
C GLY A 262 4.80 27.52 38.35
N LEU A 263 5.19 26.49 37.59
CA LEU A 263 6.35 25.65 37.93
C LEU A 263 7.64 26.48 37.92
N GLN A 264 7.83 27.29 36.89
CA GLN A 264 9.00 28.15 36.76
C GLN A 264 9.05 29.24 37.83
N ALA A 265 7.89 29.83 38.18
CA ALA A 265 7.74 30.77 39.28
C ALA A 265 8.31 30.20 40.57
N VAL A 266 7.87 28.98 40.89
CA VAL A 266 8.17 28.33 42.15
C VAL A 266 9.64 27.89 42.20
N GLN A 267 10.16 27.35 41.10
CA GLN A 267 11.59 27.00 41.00
C GLN A 267 12.50 28.22 41.13
N CYS A 268 12.14 29.32 40.46
CA CYS A 268 12.86 30.58 40.61
C CYS A 268 12.82 31.10 42.04
N LEU A 269 11.62 31.17 42.64
CA LEU A 269 11.44 31.63 44.02
C LEU A 269 12.22 30.78 45.01
N GLN A 270 12.25 29.46 44.85
CA GLN A 270 13.08 28.58 45.67
C GLN A 270 14.57 28.94 45.53
N GLY A 271 15.06 29.16 44.31
CA GLY A 271 16.44 29.58 44.05
C GLY A 271 16.78 30.87 44.79
N VAL A 272 16.01 31.93 44.56
CA VAL A 272 16.22 33.25 45.19
C VAL A 272 16.13 33.18 46.72
N LEU A 273 15.18 32.39 47.26
CA LEU A 273 15.02 32.23 48.72
C LEU A 273 16.14 31.40 49.35
N SER A 274 16.75 30.48 48.60
CA SER A 274 17.86 29.64 49.05
C SER A 274 19.20 30.39 49.05
N GLU A 275 19.38 31.34 48.14
CA GLU A 275 20.59 32.17 48.02
C GLU A 275 20.68 33.29 49.06
N GLY A 276 19.63 33.48 49.88
CA GLY A 276 19.62 34.51 50.93
C GLY A 276 19.62 35.93 50.37
N VAL A 277 19.10 36.12 49.16
CA VAL A 277 19.06 37.39 48.44
C VAL A 277 18.34 38.46 49.28
N ASN A 278 18.95 39.65 49.37
CA ASN A 278 18.38 40.77 50.13
C ASN A 278 17.08 41.27 49.48
N SER A 279 16.18 41.82 50.31
CA SER A 279 14.84 42.24 49.89
C SER A 279 14.79 43.17 48.68
N SER A 280 15.82 43.98 48.44
CA SER A 280 15.93 44.89 47.31
C SER A 280 16.27 44.22 45.97
N GLN A 281 16.87 43.03 45.99
CA GLN A 281 17.22 42.24 44.80
C GLN A 281 16.12 41.23 44.42
N LEU A 282 15.28 40.86 45.38
CA LEU A 282 14.17 39.92 45.18
C LEU A 282 13.22 40.36 44.05
N ALA A 283 12.87 41.65 43.99
CA ALA A 283 12.00 42.20 42.95
C ALA A 283 12.63 42.13 41.55
N LEU A 284 13.95 42.34 41.45
CA LEU A 284 14.67 42.27 40.18
C LEU A 284 14.77 40.83 39.66
N GLU A 285 15.08 39.88 40.55
CA GLU A 285 15.15 38.46 40.19
C GLU A 285 13.78 37.88 39.83
N LEU A 286 12.72 38.33 40.52
CA LEU A 286 11.34 37.97 40.15
C LEU A 286 10.98 38.43 38.73
N GLU A 287 11.39 39.63 38.35
CA GLU A 287 11.16 40.15 36.99
C GLU A 287 12.01 39.41 35.94
N ASN A 288 13.22 38.97 36.30
CA ASN A 288 14.04 38.11 35.43
C ASN A 288 13.36 36.76 35.17
N CYS A 289 12.72 36.17 36.19
CA CYS A 289 12.03 34.89 36.07
C CYS A 289 10.78 34.92 35.20
N ARG A 290 10.23 36.11 34.95
CA ARG A 290 9.08 36.32 34.05
C ARG A 290 9.45 36.16 32.57
N LYS A 291 10.72 36.35 32.18
CA LYS A 291 11.18 36.42 30.78
C LYS A 291 11.55 35.05 30.18
N ALA A 292 10.78 34.02 30.49
CA ALA A 292 11.03 32.68 29.96
C ALA A 292 10.91 32.63 28.42
N PRO A 293 11.85 31.98 27.71
CA PRO A 293 11.74 31.82 26.27
C PRO A 293 10.51 30.97 25.93
N GLY A 294 9.73 31.44 24.95
CA GLY A 294 8.63 30.67 24.38
C GLY A 294 9.14 29.38 23.71
N PRO A 295 8.23 28.44 23.38
CA PRO A 295 8.61 27.24 22.66
C PRO A 295 9.26 27.65 21.32
N PRO A 296 10.35 26.97 20.90
CA PRO A 296 10.97 27.26 19.62
C PRO A 296 9.96 27.01 18.51
N SER A 297 9.65 28.04 17.72
CA SER A 297 8.94 27.88 16.46
C SER A 297 9.95 27.36 15.43
N GLN A 298 9.85 26.08 15.08
CA GLN A 298 10.58 25.56 13.92
C GLN A 298 9.68 25.71 12.70
N ASP A 299 10.15 26.47 11.71
CA ASP A 299 9.55 26.52 10.39
C ASP A 299 9.81 25.19 9.67
N PRO A 300 8.87 24.72 8.83
CA PRO A 300 9.10 23.52 8.04
C PRO A 300 10.31 23.73 7.12
N PRO A 301 11.09 22.67 6.83
CA PRO A 301 12.24 22.78 5.95
C PRO A 301 11.79 23.27 4.55
N PRO A 302 12.62 24.10 3.87
CA PRO A 302 12.31 24.58 2.53
C PRO A 302 12.18 23.42 1.55
N ALA A 303 11.36 23.60 0.49
CA ALA A 303 11.17 22.56 -0.52
C ALA A 303 12.45 22.41 -1.32
N LEU A 304 12.73 21.20 -1.78
CA LEU A 304 13.60 21.03 -2.93
C LEU A 304 12.88 21.55 -4.18
N GLU A 305 13.62 22.25 -5.02
CA GLU A 305 13.13 22.68 -6.32
C GLU A 305 13.08 21.46 -7.24
N CYS A 306 11.88 21.02 -7.60
CA CYS A 306 11.70 19.94 -8.56
C CYS A 306 11.75 20.52 -9.96
N VAL A 307 12.87 20.31 -10.65
CA VAL A 307 13.00 20.66 -12.07
C VAL A 307 12.30 19.57 -12.87
N GLU A 308 11.21 19.94 -13.55
CA GLU A 308 10.56 19.07 -14.52
C GLU A 308 11.58 18.73 -15.62
N MET A 309 11.96 17.46 -15.69
CA MET A 309 12.81 16.98 -16.78
C MET A 309 11.95 16.88 -18.03
N GLU A 310 12.42 17.41 -19.16
CA GLU A 310 11.68 17.33 -20.42
C GLU A 310 11.38 15.87 -20.76
N ASP A 311 10.09 15.54 -20.79
CA ASP A 311 9.60 14.25 -21.21
C ASP A 311 9.84 14.09 -22.71
N SER A 312 10.76 13.21 -23.06
CA SER A 312 10.84 12.68 -24.43
C SER A 312 9.79 11.58 -24.54
N PRO A 313 8.62 11.82 -25.18
CA PRO A 313 7.54 10.86 -25.19
C PRO A 313 8.03 9.53 -25.77
N CYS A 314 7.56 8.44 -25.18
CA CYS A 314 7.73 7.10 -25.71
C CYS A 314 6.70 6.89 -26.79
N VAL A 315 6.84 7.63 -27.88
CA VAL A 315 6.05 7.36 -29.07
C VAL A 315 6.64 6.08 -29.65
N GLU A 316 5.86 5.01 -29.64
CA GLU A 316 6.12 3.88 -30.52
C GLU A 316 6.13 4.45 -31.94
N GLU A 317 7.32 4.54 -32.55
CA GLU A 317 7.41 4.81 -33.99
C GLU A 317 6.91 3.56 -34.74
N THR A 318 5.60 3.33 -34.72
CA THR A 318 4.90 2.35 -35.57
C THR A 318 4.94 2.74 -37.06
N GLY A 319 5.86 3.60 -37.49
CA GLY A 319 5.78 4.34 -38.75
C GLY A 319 6.87 4.09 -39.78
N MET A 320 7.99 3.44 -39.47
CA MET A 320 8.98 3.10 -40.50
C MET A 320 8.70 1.72 -41.07
N GLY A 321 7.85 1.70 -42.10
CA GLY A 321 7.64 0.54 -42.96
C GLY A 321 8.97 0.01 -43.47
N HIS A 322 9.43 -1.10 -42.91
CA HIS A 322 10.39 -1.96 -43.60
C HIS A 322 9.75 -2.41 -44.92
N PRO A 323 10.44 -2.26 -46.06
CA PRO A 323 9.99 -2.87 -47.29
C PRO A 323 9.88 -4.38 -47.04
N ARG A 324 8.67 -4.93 -47.13
CA ARG A 324 8.47 -6.37 -47.22
C ARG A 324 9.32 -6.87 -48.40
N PRO A 325 10.20 -7.87 -48.22
CA PRO A 325 10.80 -8.54 -49.35
C PRO A 325 9.68 -9.32 -50.04
N ASP A 326 9.18 -8.79 -51.15
CA ASP A 326 8.27 -9.51 -52.02
C ASP A 326 9.06 -10.67 -52.67
N GLY A 327 8.84 -11.87 -52.13
CA GLY A 327 8.97 -13.12 -52.85
C GLY A 327 10.38 -13.68 -53.05
N VAL A 328 11.02 -14.16 -51.97
CA VAL A 328 11.87 -15.38 -52.01
C VAL A 328 11.80 -16.09 -50.65
N ASP A 329 11.37 -17.35 -50.67
CA ASP A 329 11.41 -18.41 -49.64
C ASP A 329 11.36 -18.01 -48.14
N ALA A 330 10.14 -17.99 -47.61
CA ALA A 330 9.83 -17.89 -46.18
C ALA A 330 10.32 -19.08 -45.33
N ASP A 331 10.87 -20.13 -45.95
CA ASP A 331 11.31 -21.35 -45.27
C ASP A 331 12.74 -21.28 -44.73
N LEU A 332 13.61 -20.38 -45.21
CA LEU A 332 14.96 -20.18 -44.63
C LEU A 332 15.00 -19.21 -43.44
N ALA A 333 14.05 -18.28 -43.35
CA ALA A 333 14.00 -17.30 -42.26
C ALA A 333 13.55 -17.91 -40.91
N LYS A 334 12.96 -19.11 -40.94
CA LYS A 334 12.46 -19.79 -39.74
C LYS A 334 13.56 -20.52 -38.94
N GLU A 335 14.69 -20.84 -39.56
CA GLU A 335 15.84 -21.46 -38.86
C GLU A 335 16.81 -20.46 -38.23
N ALA A 336 16.83 -19.19 -38.67
CA ALA A 336 17.72 -18.18 -38.11
C ALA A 336 17.16 -17.44 -36.88
N ALA A 337 15.85 -17.59 -36.58
CA ALA A 337 15.17 -16.93 -35.46
C ALA A 337 15.02 -17.82 -34.22
N GLY A 338 15.66 -19.00 -34.20
CA GLY A 338 15.81 -19.82 -33.00
C GLY A 338 16.80 -19.17 -32.04
N GLY A 339 16.31 -18.33 -31.14
CA GLY A 339 17.08 -17.82 -30.02
C GLY A 339 17.65 -19.00 -29.21
N VAL A 340 18.95 -19.24 -29.36
CA VAL A 340 19.71 -20.18 -28.55
C VAL A 340 19.79 -19.59 -27.15
N SER A 341 18.99 -20.13 -26.23
CA SER A 341 19.32 -20.13 -24.82
C SER A 341 20.54 -21.03 -24.64
N LEU A 342 21.69 -20.40 -24.43
CA LEU A 342 22.97 -21.06 -24.20
C LEU A 342 22.96 -21.61 -22.77
N MET A 343 22.42 -22.83 -22.58
CA MET A 343 22.80 -23.82 -21.55
C MET A 343 21.91 -25.08 -21.68
N GLN A 344 22.29 -26.07 -22.50
CA GLN A 344 22.17 -27.49 -22.12
C GLN A 344 22.85 -28.42 -23.12
N GLU A 345 23.79 -29.21 -22.61
CA GLU A 345 24.51 -30.26 -23.34
C GLU A 345 23.64 -31.52 -23.54
N GLY A 346 23.73 -32.09 -24.76
CA GLY A 346 23.89 -33.52 -25.04
C GLY A 346 22.73 -34.48 -24.73
N ILE A 347 22.13 -35.06 -25.78
CA ILE A 347 21.89 -36.51 -25.98
C ILE A 347 21.53 -36.71 -27.46
N GLU A 348 22.33 -37.50 -28.17
CA GLU A 348 22.01 -38.06 -29.49
C GLU A 348 21.13 -39.30 -29.31
N MET A 349 20.10 -39.47 -30.15
CA MET A 349 19.44 -40.76 -30.35
C MET A 349 19.12 -41.00 -31.82
N ASP A 350 19.90 -41.90 -32.43
CA ASP A 350 19.57 -42.64 -33.63
C ASP A 350 18.51 -43.70 -33.32
N VAL A 351 17.41 -43.75 -34.07
CA VAL A 351 16.53 -44.94 -34.15
C VAL A 351 16.13 -45.18 -35.60
N VAL A 352 16.72 -46.23 -36.17
CA VAL A 352 16.31 -46.88 -37.42
C VAL A 352 15.13 -47.81 -37.11
N LEU A 353 14.00 -47.62 -37.81
CA LEU A 353 12.83 -48.52 -37.72
C LEU A 353 12.98 -49.73 -38.68
N PRO A 354 12.66 -50.98 -38.27
CA PRO A 354 12.83 -52.16 -39.11
C PRO A 354 11.62 -52.48 -40.00
N HIS A 355 11.92 -53.08 -41.15
CA HIS A 355 11.05 -53.36 -42.31
C HIS A 355 9.94 -54.42 -42.12
N THR A 356 9.58 -54.82 -40.90
CA THR A 356 8.72 -56.00 -40.67
C THR A 356 7.23 -55.73 -40.51
N MET A 357 6.76 -54.48 -40.64
CA MET A 357 5.31 -54.17 -40.53
C MET A 357 4.51 -54.26 -41.84
N GLN A 358 5.15 -54.50 -42.99
CA GLN A 358 4.46 -54.44 -44.30
C GLN A 358 3.68 -55.69 -44.70
N GLN A 359 3.79 -56.81 -43.97
CA GLN A 359 3.11 -58.07 -44.32
C GLN A 359 1.79 -58.33 -43.58
N ALA A 360 1.38 -57.48 -42.63
CA ALA A 360 0.13 -57.67 -41.88
C ALA A 360 -1.13 -57.12 -42.57
N PHE A 361 -1.00 -56.38 -43.68
CA PHE A 361 -2.12 -55.63 -44.28
C PHE A 361 -2.86 -56.32 -45.45
N PHE A 362 -2.43 -57.50 -45.89
CA PHE A 362 -3.00 -58.16 -47.08
C PHE A 362 -3.77 -59.47 -46.81
N GLY A 363 -4.25 -59.67 -45.57
CA GLY A 363 -5.09 -60.83 -45.22
C GLY A 363 -6.60 -60.58 -45.41
N PRO A 364 -7.42 -61.63 -45.61
CA PRO A 364 -8.89 -61.54 -45.80
C PRO A 364 -9.68 -61.01 -44.58
N LEU A 365 -8.98 -60.65 -43.49
CA LEU A 365 -9.53 -59.96 -42.31
C LEU A 365 -9.27 -58.44 -42.33
N ALA A 366 -8.57 -57.91 -43.34
CA ALA A 366 -8.28 -56.48 -43.45
C ALA A 366 -9.53 -55.63 -43.72
N THR A 367 -10.56 -56.19 -44.37
CA THR A 367 -11.80 -55.48 -44.68
C THR A 367 -12.63 -55.07 -43.45
N PRO A 368 -12.92 -55.95 -42.47
CA PRO A 368 -13.67 -55.53 -41.28
C PRO A 368 -12.87 -54.59 -40.37
N VAL A 369 -11.54 -54.75 -40.29
CA VAL A 369 -10.69 -53.86 -39.48
C VAL A 369 -10.59 -52.47 -40.13
N CYS A 370 -10.42 -52.39 -41.45
CA CYS A 370 -10.42 -51.11 -42.16
C CYS A 370 -11.78 -50.40 -42.04
N LEU A 371 -12.90 -51.13 -42.08
CA LEU A 371 -14.24 -50.56 -41.88
C LEU A 371 -14.43 -50.02 -40.46
N MET A 372 -13.95 -50.74 -39.44
CA MET A 372 -13.99 -50.26 -38.05
C MET A 372 -13.12 -49.02 -37.84
N VAL A 373 -11.95 -48.96 -38.49
CA VAL A 373 -11.05 -47.78 -38.40
C VAL A 373 -11.63 -46.58 -39.16
N THR A 374 -12.28 -46.79 -40.31
CA THR A 374 -12.94 -45.70 -41.04
C THR A 374 -14.19 -45.20 -40.31
N GLU A 375 -15.02 -46.08 -39.75
CA GLU A 375 -16.14 -45.67 -38.90
C GLU A 375 -15.67 -44.91 -37.67
N PHE A 376 -14.62 -45.39 -36.98
CA PHE A 376 -14.07 -44.71 -35.81
C PHE A 376 -13.48 -43.33 -36.16
N THR A 377 -12.77 -43.21 -37.28
CA THR A 377 -12.22 -41.91 -37.73
C THR A 377 -13.30 -40.93 -38.17
N VAL A 378 -14.35 -41.40 -38.85
CA VAL A 378 -15.51 -40.56 -39.19
C VAL A 378 -16.25 -40.12 -37.93
N LEU A 379 -16.42 -41.01 -36.95
CA LEU A 379 -17.08 -40.67 -35.68
C LEU A 379 -16.25 -39.66 -34.87
N MET A 380 -14.93 -39.80 -34.82
CA MET A 380 -14.02 -38.83 -34.20
C MET A 380 -14.02 -37.48 -34.93
N LEU A 381 -14.15 -37.48 -36.27
CA LEU A 381 -14.30 -36.24 -37.05
C LEU A 381 -15.65 -35.57 -36.79
N ILE A 382 -16.74 -36.33 -36.67
CA ILE A 382 -18.06 -35.81 -36.31
C ILE A 382 -18.03 -35.23 -34.89
N VAL A 383 -17.43 -35.92 -33.92
CA VAL A 383 -17.25 -35.40 -32.55
C VAL A 383 -16.43 -34.11 -32.55
N ARG A 384 -15.33 -34.07 -33.31
CA ARG A 384 -14.50 -32.85 -33.45
C ARG A 384 -15.25 -31.72 -34.16
N CYS A 385 -16.11 -32.03 -35.13
CA CYS A 385 -16.94 -31.05 -35.83
C CYS A 385 -18.07 -30.53 -34.93
N LEU A 386 -18.69 -31.39 -34.12
CA LEU A 386 -19.71 -31.01 -33.14
C LEU A 386 -19.11 -30.19 -31.98
N LEU A 387 -17.90 -30.50 -31.54
CA LEU A 387 -17.18 -29.70 -30.54
C LEU A 387 -16.83 -28.31 -31.10
N THR A 388 -16.34 -28.22 -32.34
CA THR A 388 -16.03 -26.93 -32.97
C THR A 388 -17.28 -26.12 -33.35
N LEU A 389 -18.41 -26.78 -33.66
CA LEU A 389 -19.70 -26.10 -33.89
C LEU A 389 -20.36 -25.64 -32.58
N ARG A 390 -20.15 -26.35 -31.47
CA ARG A 390 -20.64 -25.95 -30.14
C ARG A 390 -19.88 -24.73 -29.60
N GLU A 391 -18.63 -24.55 -30.02
CA GLU A 391 -17.80 -23.39 -29.70
C GLU A 391 -18.17 -22.13 -30.50
N LYS A 392 -18.93 -22.26 -31.60
CA LYS A 392 -19.32 -21.15 -32.48
C LYS A 392 -20.68 -20.51 -32.18
N ARG A 393 -21.34 -20.88 -31.08
CA ARG A 393 -22.70 -20.39 -30.75
C ARG A 393 -22.79 -19.65 -29.42
N GLU A 394 -21.72 -18.96 -29.03
CA GLU A 394 -21.79 -17.83 -28.10
C GLU A 394 -21.49 -16.53 -28.83
N VAL A 395 -22.41 -15.60 -28.61
CA VAL A 395 -22.53 -14.27 -29.20
C VAL A 395 -21.38 -13.38 -28.74
N ASP A 396 -20.85 -12.61 -29.69
CA ASP A 396 -19.87 -11.51 -29.57
C ASP A 396 -19.65 -10.97 -28.14
N ALA A 397 -18.65 -11.53 -27.45
CA ALA A 397 -17.91 -10.82 -26.41
C ALA A 397 -16.63 -10.24 -27.05
N PRO A 398 -16.24 -8.98 -26.74
CA PRO A 398 -15.02 -8.41 -27.28
C PRO A 398 -13.84 -9.30 -26.88
N LYS A 399 -12.93 -9.55 -27.83
CA LYS A 399 -11.62 -10.18 -27.59
C LYS A 399 -11.03 -9.54 -26.33
N SER A 400 -11.06 -10.25 -25.20
CA SER A 400 -10.48 -9.78 -23.97
C SER A 400 -8.98 -9.68 -24.22
N VAL A 401 -8.50 -8.47 -24.47
CA VAL A 401 -7.09 -8.15 -24.28
C VAL A 401 -6.75 -8.65 -22.89
N ASP A 402 -5.70 -9.45 -22.75
CA ASP A 402 -5.10 -9.77 -21.44
C ASP A 402 -4.71 -8.42 -20.83
N ALA A 403 -5.65 -7.83 -20.10
CA ALA A 403 -5.55 -6.49 -19.60
C ALA A 403 -4.52 -6.51 -18.47
N TRP A 404 -3.68 -5.48 -18.45
CA TRP A 404 -2.67 -5.31 -17.44
C TRP A 404 -3.32 -5.39 -16.06
N CYS A 405 -2.70 -6.16 -15.15
CA CYS A 405 -3.21 -6.39 -13.80
C CYS A 405 -3.43 -5.09 -13.00
N VAL A 406 -2.81 -4.00 -13.46
CA VAL A 406 -2.81 -2.72 -12.78
C VAL A 406 -3.06 -1.63 -13.82
N ASN A 407 -4.17 -0.91 -13.67
CA ASN A 407 -4.28 0.42 -14.24
C ASN A 407 -3.69 1.37 -13.20
N SER A 408 -2.54 1.99 -13.51
CA SER A 408 -2.08 3.20 -12.80
C SER A 408 -3.06 4.32 -13.12
N GLN A 409 -4.22 4.33 -12.46
CA GLN A 409 -5.25 5.31 -12.76
C GLN A 409 -4.96 6.62 -12.01
N GLU A 410 -4.30 7.53 -12.72
CA GLU A 410 -4.45 8.97 -12.54
C GLU A 410 -5.96 9.29 -12.50
N GLY A 411 -6.50 9.68 -11.34
CA GLY A 411 -7.90 10.09 -11.20
C GLY A 411 -8.70 9.50 -10.04
N ALA A 412 -8.10 8.65 -9.20
CA ALA A 412 -8.72 8.24 -7.94
C ALA A 412 -8.44 9.26 -6.81
N ASP A 413 -8.83 10.52 -6.99
CA ASP A 413 -8.60 11.64 -6.05
C ASP A 413 -9.45 11.57 -4.76
N SER A 414 -9.86 10.38 -4.32
CA SER A 414 -10.48 10.21 -3.02
C SER A 414 -9.91 9.01 -2.28
N PRO A 415 -9.08 9.23 -1.24
CA PRO A 415 -8.62 8.16 -0.33
C PRO A 415 -9.77 7.52 0.48
N ALA A 416 -11.03 7.88 0.22
CA ALA A 416 -12.22 7.37 0.90
C ALA A 416 -12.78 6.06 0.31
N ASN A 417 -12.21 5.51 -0.76
CA ASN A 417 -12.85 4.46 -1.55
C ASN A 417 -12.72 3.02 -1.00
N GLY A 418 -12.36 2.83 0.27
CA GLY A 418 -12.49 1.51 0.92
C GLY A 418 -11.67 0.38 0.27
N TRP A 419 -10.57 0.72 -0.41
CA TRP A 419 -9.63 -0.24 -0.99
C TRP A 419 -8.39 -0.36 -0.10
N LEU A 420 -7.84 -1.57 0.00
CA LEU A 420 -6.61 -1.86 0.75
C LEU A 420 -5.40 -1.29 -0.01
N CYS A 421 -5.31 -1.58 -1.31
CA CYS A 421 -4.21 -1.18 -2.19
C CYS A 421 -4.78 -0.59 -3.49
N ALA A 422 -5.02 0.73 -3.52
CA ALA A 422 -5.60 1.41 -4.69
C ALA A 422 -4.79 1.22 -5.99
N GLU A 423 -3.47 1.02 -5.86
CA GLU A 423 -2.58 0.73 -6.99
C GLU A 423 -2.60 -0.73 -7.47
N LEU A 424 -3.22 -1.65 -6.72
CA LEU A 424 -3.35 -3.06 -7.09
C LEU A 424 -4.79 -3.37 -7.52
N MET A 425 -5.47 -2.40 -8.14
CA MET A 425 -6.85 -2.54 -8.57
C MET A 425 -6.94 -3.25 -9.93
N VAL A 426 -7.63 -4.38 -9.94
CA VAL A 426 -8.04 -5.09 -11.16
C VAL A 426 -9.38 -4.52 -11.63
N PRO A 427 -9.45 -3.89 -12.81
CA PRO A 427 -10.69 -3.30 -13.31
C PRO A 427 -11.84 -4.31 -13.44
N ARG A 428 -13.07 -3.81 -13.39
CA ARG A 428 -14.26 -4.61 -13.70
C ARG A 428 -14.13 -5.28 -15.07
N ARG A 429 -14.48 -6.57 -15.16
CA ARG A 429 -14.46 -7.39 -16.41
C ARG A 429 -13.07 -7.53 -17.03
N SER A 430 -12.00 -7.28 -16.29
CA SER A 430 -10.66 -7.70 -16.70
C SER A 430 -10.31 -9.03 -16.06
N ARG A 431 -9.27 -9.67 -16.62
CA ARG A 431 -8.66 -10.87 -16.06
C ARG A 431 -7.23 -10.53 -15.68
N CYS A 432 -6.86 -10.85 -14.45
CA CYS A 432 -5.49 -10.76 -13.98
C CYS A 432 -5.11 -12.10 -13.37
N ALA A 433 -3.94 -12.64 -13.72
CA ALA A 433 -3.40 -13.77 -12.98
C ALA A 433 -2.00 -13.47 -12.48
N ILE A 434 -1.79 -13.84 -11.23
CA ILE A 434 -0.51 -13.73 -10.55
C ILE A 434 -0.08 -15.10 -10.01
N SER A 435 1.22 -15.27 -9.89
CA SER A 435 1.80 -16.43 -9.21
C SER A 435 2.46 -15.96 -7.93
N VAL A 436 2.10 -16.60 -6.82
CA VAL A 436 2.66 -16.30 -5.50
C VAL A 436 3.23 -17.59 -4.92
N PRO A 437 4.45 -17.62 -4.39
CA PRO A 437 4.95 -18.80 -3.70
C PRO A 437 4.05 -19.19 -2.53
N ARG A 438 3.85 -20.49 -2.35
CA ARG A 438 3.07 -21.00 -1.23
C ARG A 438 3.78 -20.66 0.07
N MET A 439 2.98 -20.40 1.10
CA MET A 439 3.48 -20.28 2.46
C MET A 439 3.88 -21.66 2.98
N CYS A 440 5.10 -22.09 2.68
CA CYS A 440 5.72 -23.17 3.45
C CYS A 440 5.87 -22.67 4.90
N GLN A 441 5.63 -23.52 5.91
CA GLN A 441 5.70 -23.18 7.35
C GLN A 441 7.06 -22.62 7.83
N GLN A 442 8.03 -22.41 6.94
CA GLN A 442 9.28 -21.74 7.25
C GLN A 442 9.04 -20.23 7.39
N SER A 443 9.23 -19.73 8.61
CA SER A 443 9.26 -18.30 8.93
C SER A 443 10.29 -17.58 8.06
N GLY A 444 9.94 -16.41 7.51
CA GLY A 444 10.92 -15.51 6.87
C GLY A 444 11.03 -15.63 5.35
N TRP A 445 10.00 -16.10 4.64
CA TRP A 445 10.04 -16.09 3.17
C TRP A 445 9.70 -14.71 2.61
N SER A 446 10.28 -14.40 1.46
CA SER A 446 9.99 -13.18 0.68
C SER A 446 10.00 -13.54 -0.79
N ALA A 447 8.95 -13.17 -1.52
CA ALA A 447 8.87 -13.37 -2.95
C ALA A 447 8.34 -12.16 -3.69
N LEU A 448 8.80 -12.02 -4.92
CA LEU A 448 8.22 -11.09 -5.88
C LEU A 448 6.98 -11.73 -6.49
N VAL A 449 5.87 -10.99 -6.44
CA VAL A 449 4.64 -11.36 -7.11
C VAL A 449 4.67 -10.77 -8.51
N THR A 450 4.62 -11.63 -9.51
CA THR A 450 4.64 -11.24 -10.91
C THR A 450 3.31 -11.56 -11.57
N ASP A 451 2.95 -10.78 -12.59
CA ASP A 451 1.86 -11.11 -13.50
C ASP A 451 2.26 -12.23 -14.49
N LYS A 452 1.36 -12.56 -15.43
CA LYS A 452 1.63 -13.55 -16.50
C LYS A 452 2.78 -13.16 -17.44
N MET A 453 3.11 -11.87 -17.53
CA MET A 453 4.18 -11.35 -18.38
C MET A 453 5.54 -11.32 -17.65
N GLY A 454 5.58 -11.71 -16.37
CA GLY A 454 6.78 -11.64 -15.53
C GLY A 454 7.04 -10.23 -14.98
N GLN A 455 6.13 -9.27 -15.18
CA GLN A 455 6.25 -7.95 -14.58
C GLN A 455 6.03 -8.08 -13.08
N THR A 456 6.98 -7.57 -12.29
CA THR A 456 6.84 -7.56 -10.85
C THR A 456 5.84 -6.48 -10.42
N LEU A 457 4.82 -6.89 -9.68
CA LEU A 457 3.76 -6.01 -9.19
C LEU A 457 4.08 -5.52 -7.76
N PHE A 458 4.34 -6.45 -6.85
CA PHE A 458 4.66 -6.18 -5.45
C PHE A 458 5.48 -7.33 -4.85
N ARG A 459 5.97 -7.14 -3.64
CA ARG A 459 6.65 -8.16 -2.84
C ARG A 459 5.70 -8.65 -1.75
N ALA A 460 5.56 -9.97 -1.62
CA ALA A 460 4.91 -10.61 -0.49
C ALA A 460 6.00 -11.23 0.39
N SER A 461 5.97 -10.95 1.69
CA SER A 461 6.92 -11.54 2.64
C SER A 461 6.22 -11.92 3.93
N THR A 462 6.80 -12.87 4.65
CA THR A 462 6.33 -13.23 5.98
C THR A 462 7.44 -13.06 7.00
N ALA A 463 7.05 -12.67 8.20
CA ALA A 463 7.90 -12.58 9.36
C ALA A 463 7.16 -13.21 10.55
N GLN A 464 7.91 -13.74 11.50
CA GLN A 464 7.36 -14.14 12.79
C GLN A 464 7.71 -13.04 13.79
N VAL A 465 6.69 -12.44 14.41
CA VAL A 465 6.82 -11.35 15.38
C VAL A 465 6.01 -11.73 16.60
N ASP A 466 6.66 -11.89 17.75
CA ASP A 466 6.02 -12.22 19.03
C ASP A 466 5.09 -13.46 18.98
N ASP A 467 5.57 -14.54 18.35
CA ASP A 467 4.82 -15.78 18.06
C ASP A 467 3.64 -15.64 17.08
N GLU A 468 3.43 -14.45 16.53
CA GLU A 468 2.43 -14.20 15.49
C GLU A 468 3.07 -14.26 14.10
N LEU A 469 2.36 -14.87 13.16
CA LEU A 469 2.78 -14.90 11.76
C LEU A 469 2.25 -13.62 11.08
N GLN A 470 3.17 -12.82 10.59
CA GLN A 470 2.88 -11.55 9.94
C GLN A 470 3.16 -11.67 8.45
N LEU A 471 2.15 -11.47 7.61
CA LEU A 471 2.28 -11.38 6.17
C LEU A 471 2.32 -9.88 5.77
N SER A 472 3.34 -9.48 5.04
CA SER A 472 3.51 -8.11 4.53
C SER A 472 3.41 -8.12 3.01
N LEU A 473 2.59 -7.23 2.47
CA LEU A 473 2.60 -6.85 1.06
C LEU A 473 3.30 -5.50 0.96
N SER A 474 4.37 -5.40 0.20
CA SER A 474 5.15 -4.17 0.02
C SER A 474 5.45 -3.89 -1.44
N ARG A 475 5.64 -2.61 -1.76
CA ARG A 475 6.18 -2.22 -3.06
C ARG A 475 7.63 -2.67 -3.20
N LEU A 476 8.16 -2.54 -4.42
CA LEU A 476 9.56 -2.83 -4.71
C LEU A 476 10.54 -1.89 -4.01
N ASP A 477 10.10 -0.67 -3.67
CA ASP A 477 10.87 0.30 -2.87
C ASP A 477 10.88 -0.03 -1.36
N GLY A 478 10.15 -1.06 -0.93
CA GLY A 478 10.04 -1.49 0.46
C GLY A 478 8.89 -0.85 1.24
N SER A 479 8.14 0.10 0.66
CA SER A 479 6.96 0.67 1.32
C SER A 479 5.87 -0.38 1.52
N VAL A 480 5.37 -0.49 2.76
CA VAL A 480 4.35 -1.47 3.13
C VAL A 480 2.99 -1.01 2.61
N LEU A 481 2.37 -1.83 1.76
CA LEU A 481 1.02 -1.63 1.25
C LEU A 481 -0.03 -2.16 2.23
N ALA A 482 0.18 -3.40 2.68
CA ALA A 482 -0.71 -4.07 3.61
C ALA A 482 0.07 -4.96 4.56
N LEU A 483 -0.45 -5.10 5.77
CA LEU A 483 0.10 -5.93 6.82
C LEU A 483 -1.00 -6.83 7.38
N CYS A 484 -0.78 -8.14 7.40
CA CYS A 484 -1.75 -9.12 7.82
C CYS A 484 -1.20 -9.84 9.05
N HIS A 485 -1.78 -9.58 10.21
CA HIS A 485 -1.42 -10.21 11.47
C HIS A 485 -2.29 -11.43 11.66
N MET A 486 -1.68 -12.61 11.61
CA MET A 486 -2.37 -13.87 11.82
C MET A 486 -2.25 -14.26 13.29
N GLN A 487 -3.40 -14.37 13.95
CA GLN A 487 -3.49 -14.71 15.36
C GLN A 487 -4.34 -15.95 15.54
N GLN A 488 -3.97 -16.78 16.52
CA GLN A 488 -4.83 -17.84 16.99
C GLN A 488 -5.56 -17.34 18.24
N GLU A 489 -6.89 -17.31 18.18
CA GLU A 489 -7.71 -16.89 19.30
C GLU A 489 -7.61 -17.93 20.43
N LYS A 490 -7.11 -17.50 21.60
CA LYS A 490 -6.79 -18.41 22.72
C LYS A 490 -8.00 -19.17 23.25
N GLU A 491 -9.19 -18.58 23.18
CA GLU A 491 -10.41 -19.15 23.74
C GLU A 491 -11.05 -20.20 22.83
N THR A 492 -11.11 -19.92 21.52
CA THR A 492 -11.80 -20.77 20.54
C THR A 492 -10.85 -21.70 19.80
N GLY A 493 -9.54 -21.41 19.83
CA GLY A 493 -8.53 -22.05 19.00
C GLY A 493 -8.65 -21.69 17.51
N ARG A 494 -9.59 -20.80 17.14
CA ARG A 494 -9.82 -20.39 15.74
C ARG A 494 -8.77 -19.38 15.31
N HIS A 495 -8.39 -19.45 14.04
CA HIS A 495 -7.48 -18.49 13.47
C HIS A 495 -8.25 -17.26 12.97
N CYS A 496 -7.76 -16.08 13.31
CA CYS A 496 -8.21 -14.80 12.79
C CYS A 496 -7.03 -14.06 12.13
N CYS A 497 -7.35 -13.13 11.23
CA CYS A 497 -6.36 -12.28 10.59
C CYS A 497 -6.83 -10.83 10.61
N HIS A 498 -5.99 -9.94 11.10
CA HIS A 498 -6.20 -8.49 11.06
C HIS A 498 -5.37 -7.89 9.93
N ILE A 499 -6.04 -7.25 8.96
CA ILE A 499 -5.43 -6.66 7.78
C ILE A 499 -5.34 -5.14 7.99
N PHE A 500 -4.13 -4.60 8.03
CA PHE A 500 -3.83 -3.18 8.19
C PHE A 500 -3.37 -2.58 6.87
N GLN A 501 -3.92 -1.42 6.52
CA GLN A 501 -3.48 -0.61 5.39
C GLN A 501 -2.27 0.25 5.80
N GLY A 502 -1.23 0.27 4.97
CA GLY A 502 0.01 1.02 5.24
C GLY A 502 0.74 0.60 6.51
N GLY A 503 0.38 -0.53 7.11
CA GLY A 503 0.90 -1.03 8.39
C GLY A 503 0.39 -0.32 9.64
N ILE A 504 -0.60 0.57 9.55
CA ILE A 504 -1.01 1.41 10.70
C ILE A 504 -2.52 1.33 10.97
N SER A 505 -3.36 1.44 9.94
CA SER A 505 -4.82 1.50 10.11
C SER A 505 -5.47 0.15 9.84
N LEU A 506 -6.25 -0.37 10.78
CA LEU A 506 -7.03 -1.58 10.58
C LEU A 506 -8.01 -1.37 9.42
N PHE A 507 -7.86 -2.15 8.36
CA PHE A 507 -8.69 -2.08 7.15
C PHE A 507 -9.80 -3.12 7.20
N ALA A 508 -9.43 -4.37 7.48
CA ALA A 508 -10.35 -5.49 7.54
C ALA A 508 -9.92 -6.53 8.56
N SER A 509 -10.87 -7.36 8.99
CA SER A 509 -10.63 -8.55 9.77
C SER A 509 -11.17 -9.76 9.03
N MET A 510 -10.51 -10.89 9.16
CA MET A 510 -10.92 -12.14 8.55
C MET A 510 -11.02 -13.20 9.63
N ALA A 511 -12.16 -13.89 9.68
CA ALA A 511 -12.44 -14.94 10.64
C ALA A 511 -13.26 -16.05 9.99
N TRP A 512 -13.19 -17.25 10.58
CA TRP A 512 -14.03 -18.37 10.15
C TRP A 512 -15.47 -18.18 10.63
N GLU A 513 -16.42 -18.23 9.70
CA GLU A 513 -17.85 -18.32 9.97
C GLU A 513 -18.33 -19.74 9.67
N ASP A 514 -18.85 -20.40 10.70
CA ASP A 514 -19.55 -21.67 10.51
C ASP A 514 -20.77 -21.44 9.61
N ALA A 515 -21.07 -22.43 8.79
CA ALA A 515 -22.23 -22.39 7.93
C ALA A 515 -23.49 -22.17 8.76
N GLN A 516 -24.03 -20.95 8.73
CA GLN A 516 -25.31 -20.68 9.35
C GLN A 516 -26.36 -21.39 8.51
N ALA A 517 -26.96 -22.44 9.09
CA ALA A 517 -28.12 -23.10 8.52
C ALA A 517 -29.29 -22.10 8.49
N SER A 518 -29.34 -21.25 7.46
CA SER A 518 -30.51 -20.45 7.16
C SER A 518 -31.64 -21.41 6.82
N TRP A 519 -32.74 -21.36 7.57
CA TRP A 519 -33.89 -22.25 7.32
C TRP A 519 -34.48 -22.07 5.90
N PHE A 520 -34.16 -20.95 5.22
CA PHE A 520 -34.59 -20.65 3.86
C PHE A 520 -33.68 -21.27 2.79
N SER A 521 -32.44 -21.65 3.13
CA SER A 521 -31.44 -22.18 2.19
C SER A 521 -31.33 -23.70 2.31
N ARG A 522 -32.42 -24.42 2.03
CA ARG A 522 -32.49 -25.89 2.16
C ARG A 522 -31.67 -26.69 1.12
N ALA A 523 -30.93 -26.02 0.23
CA ALA A 523 -30.35 -26.65 -0.97
C ALA A 523 -28.81 -26.72 -1.03
N SER A 524 -28.08 -26.12 -0.11
CA SER A 524 -26.64 -26.35 0.03
C SER A 524 -26.26 -26.25 1.50
N ALA A 525 -25.88 -27.40 2.09
CA ALA A 525 -25.05 -27.38 3.28
C ALA A 525 -23.68 -26.85 2.83
N GLU A 526 -23.56 -25.54 2.65
CA GLU A 526 -22.26 -24.94 2.38
C GLU A 526 -21.35 -25.28 3.55
N GLU A 527 -20.13 -25.72 3.26
CA GLU A 527 -19.07 -25.80 4.26
C GLU A 527 -18.82 -24.37 4.79
N GLY A 528 -18.35 -24.25 6.03
CA GLY A 528 -18.03 -22.92 6.59
C GLY A 528 -17.03 -22.16 5.71
N ALA A 529 -16.96 -20.84 5.89
CA ALA A 529 -16.13 -19.99 5.05
C ALA A 529 -15.36 -18.97 5.89
N PHE A 530 -14.19 -18.57 5.40
CA PHE A 530 -13.52 -17.39 5.95
C PHE A 530 -14.18 -16.14 5.39
N VAL A 531 -14.57 -15.23 6.27
CA VAL A 531 -15.28 -14.00 5.91
C VAL A 531 -14.41 -12.80 6.26
N VAL A 532 -14.09 -12.02 5.24
CA VAL A 532 -13.37 -10.75 5.38
C VAL A 532 -14.40 -9.64 5.58
N ARG A 533 -14.32 -8.95 6.71
CA ARG A 533 -15.19 -7.83 7.09
C ARG A 533 -14.39 -6.55 7.25
N SER A 534 -14.94 -5.42 6.80
CA SER A 534 -14.37 -4.09 7.05
C SER A 534 -14.39 -3.75 8.55
N GLU A 535 -13.75 -2.64 8.94
CA GLU A 535 -13.89 -2.05 10.28
C GLU A 535 -15.37 -1.80 10.66
N THR A 536 -16.21 -1.46 9.68
CA THR A 536 -17.66 -1.27 9.86
C THR A 536 -18.47 -2.58 9.86
N SER A 537 -17.81 -3.73 9.96
CA SER A 537 -18.41 -5.07 9.92
C SER A 537 -19.14 -5.43 8.62
N GLN A 538 -18.93 -4.67 7.54
CA GLN A 538 -19.48 -5.00 6.22
C GLN A 538 -18.66 -6.14 5.60
N THR A 539 -19.33 -7.19 5.13
CA THR A 539 -18.66 -8.28 4.40
C THR A 539 -18.07 -7.75 3.09
N LEU A 540 -16.75 -7.84 2.96
CA LEU A 540 -16.01 -7.48 1.76
C LEU A 540 -15.82 -8.70 0.86
N MET A 541 -15.47 -9.84 1.45
CA MET A 541 -15.11 -11.04 0.72
C MET A 541 -15.42 -12.30 1.54
N ARG A 542 -15.71 -13.41 0.86
CA ARG A 542 -15.86 -14.75 1.41
C ARG A 542 -14.94 -15.71 0.69
N VAL A 543 -14.21 -16.52 1.44
CA VAL A 543 -13.29 -17.54 0.91
C VAL A 543 -13.82 -18.90 1.33
N SER A 544 -14.36 -19.63 0.36
CA SER A 544 -14.85 -21.00 0.56
C SER A 544 -13.71 -21.97 0.27
N ALA A 545 -13.42 -22.81 1.26
CA ALA A 545 -12.37 -23.81 1.26
C ALA A 545 -13.00 -25.20 1.17
N SER A 546 -13.14 -25.76 -0.03
CA SER A 546 -13.64 -27.12 -0.21
C SER A 546 -12.50 -28.10 -0.48
N ASN A 547 -12.57 -29.27 0.15
CA ASN A 547 -11.53 -30.30 0.07
C ASN A 547 -11.30 -30.76 -1.38
N GLY A 548 -10.10 -30.53 -1.90
CA GLY A 548 -9.69 -31.01 -3.23
C GLY A 548 -10.13 -30.15 -4.43
N THR A 549 -10.82 -29.04 -4.19
CA THR A 549 -11.20 -28.08 -5.23
C THR A 549 -10.39 -26.79 -5.12
N PRO A 550 -10.24 -26.00 -6.21
CA PRO A 550 -9.63 -24.68 -6.13
C PRO A 550 -10.34 -23.79 -5.12
N LEU A 551 -9.59 -22.93 -4.42
CA LEU A 551 -10.20 -21.97 -3.50
C LEU A 551 -10.93 -20.92 -4.34
N VAL A 552 -12.20 -20.67 -4.01
CA VAL A 552 -13.00 -19.65 -4.70
C VAL A 552 -13.22 -18.49 -3.73
N LEU A 553 -12.79 -17.31 -4.13
CA LEU A 553 -13.03 -16.07 -3.42
C LEU A 553 -14.24 -15.38 -4.05
N ARG A 554 -15.20 -15.01 -3.23
CA ARG A 554 -16.44 -14.34 -3.60
C ARG A 554 -16.52 -12.98 -2.93
N ASP A 555 -17.18 -12.01 -3.55
CA ASP A 555 -17.44 -10.72 -2.90
C ASP A 555 -18.51 -10.84 -1.80
N GLY A 556 -18.80 -9.73 -1.10
CA GLY A 556 -19.88 -9.67 -0.11
C GLY A 556 -21.29 -9.98 -0.64
N LEU A 557 -21.48 -10.01 -1.96
CA LEU A 557 -22.73 -10.40 -2.62
C LEU A 557 -22.73 -11.87 -3.09
N GLY A 558 -21.66 -12.61 -2.84
CA GLY A 558 -21.51 -14.02 -3.22
C GLY A 558 -21.09 -14.26 -4.67
N ARG A 559 -20.75 -13.21 -5.42
CA ARG A 559 -20.28 -13.34 -6.82
C ARG A 559 -18.81 -13.76 -6.83
N PRO A 560 -18.38 -14.67 -7.74
CA PRO A 560 -16.98 -15.06 -7.83
C PRO A 560 -16.11 -13.87 -8.23
N VAL A 561 -14.98 -13.73 -7.55
CA VAL A 561 -14.01 -12.65 -7.72
C VAL A 561 -12.66 -13.21 -8.19
N ALA A 562 -12.20 -14.28 -7.55
CA ALA A 562 -10.96 -14.93 -7.89
C ALA A 562 -11.03 -16.45 -7.65
N GLU A 563 -10.24 -17.18 -8.42
CA GLU A 563 -9.98 -18.60 -8.26
C GLU A 563 -8.50 -18.81 -7.92
N VAL A 564 -8.21 -19.64 -6.93
CA VAL A 564 -6.84 -19.97 -6.53
C VAL A 564 -6.59 -21.44 -6.77
N GLN A 565 -5.62 -21.72 -7.63
CA GLN A 565 -5.16 -23.05 -7.96
C GLN A 565 -3.82 -23.30 -7.29
N ARG A 566 -3.70 -24.44 -6.61
CA ARG A 566 -2.44 -24.92 -6.05
C ARG A 566 -1.67 -25.66 -7.13
N SER A 567 -0.47 -25.18 -7.43
CA SER A 567 0.50 -25.92 -8.20
C SER A 567 1.38 -26.74 -7.26
N GLU A 568 1.53 -28.04 -7.56
CA GLU A 568 2.43 -28.90 -6.79
C GLU A 568 3.89 -28.56 -7.11
N HIS A 569 4.23 -28.34 -8.39
CA HIS A 569 5.61 -28.06 -8.85
C HIS A 569 5.63 -26.94 -9.91
N PRO A 570 6.21 -25.76 -9.62
CA PRO A 570 6.73 -25.31 -8.32
C PRO A 570 5.61 -25.13 -7.29
N ALA A 571 5.96 -25.07 -6.00
CA ALA A 571 5.03 -24.84 -4.89
C ALA A 571 4.52 -23.39 -4.90
N THR A 572 3.60 -23.10 -5.83
CA THR A 572 3.03 -21.77 -6.05
C THR A 572 1.50 -21.83 -6.00
N LEU A 573 0.92 -20.72 -5.57
CA LEU A 573 -0.49 -20.40 -5.74
C LEU A 573 -0.64 -19.57 -7.00
N ARG A 574 -1.41 -20.07 -7.94
CA ARG A 574 -1.87 -19.30 -9.07
C ARG A 574 -3.21 -18.67 -8.70
N ILE A 575 -3.24 -17.34 -8.59
CA ILE A 575 -4.45 -16.58 -8.28
C ILE A 575 -4.92 -15.96 -9.59
N GLU A 576 -6.12 -16.32 -10.03
CA GLU A 576 -6.76 -15.77 -11.23
C GLU A 576 -7.98 -14.94 -10.83
N VAL A 577 -7.84 -13.61 -10.91
CA VAL A 577 -8.91 -12.64 -10.67
C VAL A 577 -9.71 -12.48 -11.95
N ASN A 578 -11.00 -12.80 -11.89
CA ASN A 578 -11.95 -12.66 -12.99
C ASN A 578 -13.29 -12.24 -12.41
N SER A 579 -13.46 -10.92 -12.24
CA SER A 579 -14.57 -10.36 -11.48
C SER A 579 -15.45 -9.45 -12.32
N GLU A 580 -16.75 -9.50 -12.07
CA GLU A 580 -17.71 -8.54 -12.60
C GLU A 580 -17.65 -7.18 -11.89
N SER A 581 -16.81 -7.01 -10.88
CA SER A 581 -16.56 -5.74 -10.20
C SER A 581 -15.07 -5.43 -10.14
N SER A 582 -14.73 -4.16 -9.96
CA SER A 582 -13.36 -3.79 -9.64
C SER A 582 -12.94 -4.50 -8.35
N THR A 583 -11.73 -5.04 -8.35
CA THR A 583 -11.25 -5.94 -7.29
C THR A 583 -9.88 -5.51 -6.83
N ASP A 584 -9.69 -5.48 -5.52
CA ASP A 584 -8.39 -5.23 -4.90
C ASP A 584 -7.54 -6.50 -4.90
N LEU A 585 -6.51 -6.55 -5.74
CA LEU A 585 -5.60 -7.70 -5.84
C LEU A 585 -4.80 -7.90 -4.56
N GLY A 586 -4.48 -6.84 -3.81
CA GLY A 586 -3.81 -6.93 -2.52
C GLY A 586 -4.68 -7.68 -1.50
N LEU A 587 -5.96 -7.32 -1.41
CA LEU A 587 -6.92 -8.00 -0.53
C LEU A 587 -7.14 -9.46 -0.93
N VAL A 588 -7.31 -9.74 -2.23
CA VAL A 588 -7.42 -11.12 -2.75
C VAL A 588 -6.19 -11.94 -2.40
N THR A 589 -5.00 -11.37 -2.58
CA THR A 589 -3.73 -12.06 -2.31
C THR A 589 -3.55 -12.36 -0.82
N ALA A 590 -3.82 -11.38 0.04
CA ALA A 590 -3.78 -11.54 1.49
C ALA A 590 -4.73 -12.64 1.98
N ALA A 591 -5.98 -12.63 1.49
CA ALA A 591 -6.99 -13.63 1.85
C ALA A 591 -6.60 -15.03 1.35
N ALA A 592 -6.11 -15.15 0.11
CA ALA A 592 -5.68 -16.41 -0.47
C ALA A 592 -4.49 -17.02 0.30
N LEU A 593 -3.47 -16.23 0.61
CA LEU A 593 -2.29 -16.69 1.36
C LEU A 593 -2.63 -17.11 2.79
N PHE A 594 -3.50 -16.37 3.47
CA PHE A 594 -3.98 -16.75 4.80
C PHE A 594 -4.66 -18.12 4.78
N VAL A 595 -5.65 -18.33 3.91
CA VAL A 595 -6.38 -19.61 3.84
C VAL A 595 -5.47 -20.75 3.40
N ASP A 596 -4.53 -20.51 2.48
CA ASP A 596 -3.55 -21.51 2.06
C ASP A 596 -2.64 -21.96 3.22
N SER A 597 -2.20 -21.01 4.05
CA SER A 597 -1.34 -21.31 5.19
C SER A 597 -2.04 -22.17 6.25
N LEU A 598 -3.34 -21.94 6.50
CA LEU A 598 -4.13 -22.72 7.45
C LEU A 598 -4.37 -24.14 6.94
N GLN A 599 -4.72 -24.29 5.67
CA GLN A 599 -4.91 -25.62 5.07
C GLN A 599 -3.61 -26.42 5.00
N SER A 600 -2.47 -25.75 4.84
CA SER A 600 -1.15 -26.39 4.86
C SER A 600 -0.71 -26.79 6.28
N ALA A 601 -1.32 -26.23 7.33
CA ALA A 601 -1.06 -26.60 8.72
C ALA A 601 -1.97 -27.73 9.24
N SER A 602 -3.12 -27.97 8.59
CA SER A 602 -4.05 -29.06 8.93
C SER A 602 -3.70 -30.42 8.30
N LEU A 603 -2.80 -30.43 7.32
CA LEU A 603 -2.24 -31.62 6.68
C LEU A 603 -0.97 -32.05 7.43
#